data_AF-A0A6V7IGB5-F1
#
_entry.id   AF-A0A6V7IGB5-F1
#
_cell.length_a   1.000
_cell.length_b   1.000
_cell.length_c   1.000
_cell.angle_alpha   90.00
_cell.angle_beta   90.00
_cell.angle_gamma   90.00
#
_symmetry.space_group_name_H-M   'P 1'
#
loop_
_entity.id
_entity.type
_entity.pdbx_description
1 polymer ?
#
loop_
_entity_poly.entity_id
_entity_poly.type
_entity_poly.pdbx_seq_one_letter_code
_entity_poly.pdbx_strand_id
1 'polypeptide(L)' 'NEEQKATEERVYQDRQYQIDAAIVRIMKMRKTLTHNLLISELYNQLKFPVK' A
#
# COMPACT_ATOMS: atom_id res chain seq x y z
N ASN A 1 24.75 -10.65 5.19
CA ASN A 1 23.85 -11.70 5.70
C ASN A 1 22.72 -11.91 4.70
N GLU A 2 22.73 -13.02 3.96
CA GLU A 2 21.72 -13.32 2.92
C GLU A 2 20.29 -13.39 3.48
N GLU A 3 20.14 -13.83 4.72
CA GLU A 3 18.85 -13.86 5.44
C GLU A 3 18.22 -12.47 5.60
N GLN A 4 19.04 -11.44 5.82
CA GLN A 4 18.55 -10.08 5.96
C GLN A 4 17.99 -9.58 4.62
N LYS A 5 18.68 -9.85 3.50
CA LYS A 5 18.20 -9.50 2.16
C LYS A 5 16.90 -10.21 1.81
N ALA A 6 16.82 -11.52 2.09
CA ALA A 6 15.60 -12.30 1.88
C ALA A 6 14.42 -11.79 2.72
N THR A 7 14.69 -11.29 3.94
CA THR A 7 13.67 -10.69 4.80
C THR A 7 13.20 -9.35 4.26
N GLU A 8 14.13 -8.49 3.83
CA GLU A 8 13.81 -7.20 3.22
C GLU A 8 12.96 -7.35 1.94
N GLU A 9 13.27 -8.34 1.12
CA GLU A 9 12.54 -8.62 -0.12
C GLU A 9 11.09 -9.09 0.15
N ARG A 10 10.89 -9.97 1.14
CA ARG A 10 9.54 -10.35 1.59
C ARG A 10 8.76 -9.16 2.13
N VAL A 11 9.39 -8.32 2.95
CA VAL A 11 8.77 -7.10 3.49
C VAL A 11 8.35 -6.16 2.36
N TYR A 12 9.16 -6.04 1.30
CA TYR A 12 8.83 -5.22 0.15
C TYR A 12 7.60 -5.77 -0.61
N GLN A 13 7.54 -7.08 -0.85
CA GLN A 13 6.39 -7.72 -1.47
C GLN A 13 5.12 -7.53 -0.63
N ASP A 14 5.19 -7.74 0.68
CA ASP A 14 4.05 -7.54 1.58
C ASP A 14 3.51 -6.11 1.54
N ARG A 15 4.40 -5.11 1.42
CA ARG A 15 3.99 -3.71 1.27
C ARG A 15 3.23 -3.47 -0.03
N GLN A 16 3.65 -4.07 -1.14
CA GLN A 16 2.92 -3.97 -2.40
C GLN A 16 1.50 -4.53 -2.29
N TYR A 17 1.36 -5.73 -1.70
CA TYR A 17 0.04 -6.32 -1.47
C TYR A 17 -0.83 -5.50 -0.53
N GLN A 18 -0.25 -4.88 0.50
CA GLN A 18 -0.99 -3.97 1.39
C GLN A 18 -1.49 -2.72 0.67
N ILE A 19 -0.69 -2.16 -0.25
CA ILE A 19 -1.09 -1.02 -1.08
C ILE A 19 -2.28 -1.41 -1.97
N ASP A 20 -2.19 -2.51 -2.70
CA ASP A 20 -3.27 -2.98 -3.59
C ASP A 20 -4.57 -3.23 -2.81
N ALA A 21 -4.47 -3.91 -1.66
CA ALA A 21 -5.62 -4.18 -0.80
C ALA A 21 -6.27 -2.89 -0.25
N ALA A 22 -5.47 -1.88 0.09
CA ALA A 22 -5.97 -0.58 0.54
C ALA A 22 -6.69 0.17 -0.57
N ILE A 23 -6.14 0.19 -1.79
CA ILE A 23 -6.77 0.80 -2.97
C ILE A 23 -8.13 0.15 -3.25
N VAL A 24 -8.18 -1.18 -3.31
CA VAL A 24 -9.44 -1.93 -3.55
C VAL A 24 -10.48 -1.60 -2.47
N ARG A 25 -10.06 -1.51 -1.20
CA ARG A 25 -10.96 -1.16 -0.10
C ARG A 25 -11.54 0.24 -0.24
N ILE A 26 -10.70 1.24 -0.56
CA ILE A 26 -11.12 2.63 -0.76
C ILE A 26 -12.11 2.72 -1.94
N MET A 27 -11.76 2.15 -3.09
CA MET A 27 -12.59 2.17 -4.29
C MET A 27 -13.88 1.35 -4.15
N LYS A 28 -13.89 0.30 -3.31
CA LYS A 28 -15.11 -0.46 -3.00
C LYS A 28 -16.09 0.38 -2.17
N MET A 29 -15.60 1.20 -1.24
CA MET A 29 -16.44 2.12 -0.47
C MET A 29 -16.91 3.31 -1.32
N ARG A 30 -16.03 3.84 -2.17
CA ARG A 30 -16.32 4.97 -3.05
C ARG A 30 -16.27 4.54 -4.51
N LYS A 31 -17.44 4.33 -5.12
CA LYS A 31 -17.55 3.88 -6.52
C LYS A 31 -16.82 4.76 -7.53
N THR A 32 -16.64 6.05 -7.23
CA THR A 32 -15.83 6.99 -8.02
C THR A 32 -15.01 7.88 -7.09
N LEU A 33 -13.76 8.14 -7.46
CA LEU A 33 -12.83 9.00 -6.73
C LEU A 33 -11.79 9.57 -7.68
N THR A 34 -11.35 10.81 -7.46
CA THR A 34 -10.26 11.41 -8.24
C THR A 34 -8.92 10.85 -7.75
N HIS A 35 -7.94 10.75 -8.66
CA HIS A 35 -6.63 10.17 -8.34
C HIS A 35 -5.97 10.83 -7.11
N ASN A 36 -5.97 12.16 -7.02
CA ASN A 36 -5.35 12.87 -5.90
C ASN A 36 -6.00 12.55 -4.55
N LEU A 37 -7.33 12.38 -4.52
CA LEU A 37 -8.05 12.00 -3.31
C LEU A 37 -7.79 10.53 -2.95
N LEU A 38 -7.73 9.64 -3.94
CA LEU A 38 -7.37 8.23 -3.72
C LEU A 38 -6.00 8.11 -3.07
N ILE A 39 -5.00 8.83 -3.59
CA ILE A 39 -3.65 8.85 -3.05
C ILE A 39 -3.64 9.41 -1.62
N SER A 40 -4.36 10.50 -1.35
CA SER A 40 -4.48 11.04 0.01
C SER A 40 -5.10 10.04 0.99
N GLU A 41 -6.18 9.35 0.61
CA GLU A 41 -6.79 8.31 1.44
C GLU A 41 -5.89 7.09 1.62
N LEU A 42 -5.14 6.72 0.59
CA LEU A 42 -4.17 5.63 0.64
C LEU A 42 -3.06 5.94 1.67
N TYR A 43 -2.48 7.15 1.63
CA TYR A 43 -1.48 7.57 2.60
C TYR A 43 -2.00 7.58 4.05
N ASN A 44 -3.30 7.87 4.25
CA ASN A 44 -3.91 7.80 5.57
C ASN A 44 -4.09 6.36 6.08
N GLN A 45 -4.20 5.36 5.19
CA GLN A 45 -4.36 3.95 5.57
C GLN A 45 -3.02 3.21 5.72
N LEU A 46 -2.00 3.60 4.95
CA LEU A 46 -0.69 2.96 5.01
C LEU A 46 0.08 3.42 6.25
N LYS A 47 0.47 2.46 7.10
CA LYS A 47 1.24 2.73 8.33
C LYS A 47 2.76 2.72 8.13
N PHE A 48 3.22 2.66 6.89
CA PHE A 48 4.63 2.64 6.54
C PHE A 48 4.93 3.75 5.52
N PRO A 49 6.13 4.35 5.57
CA PRO A 49 6.52 5.36 4.60
C PRO A 49 6.63 4.71 3.21
N VAL A 50 5.82 5.21 2.28
CA VAL A 50 6.01 4.98 0.85
C VAL A 50 7.05 6.02 0.41
N LYS A 51 8.30 5.59 0.22
CA LYS A 51 9.38 6.42 -0.31
C LYS A 51 9.48 6.23 -1.82
#